data_AF-A0A1U7GC03-F1
#
_entry.id   AF-A0A1U7GC03-F1
#
_cell.length_a   1.000
_cell.length_b   1.000
_cell.length_c   1.000
_cell.angle_alpha   90.00
_cell.angle_beta   90.00
_cell.angle_gamma   90.00
#
_symmetry.space_group_name_H-M   'P 1'
#
loop_
_entity.id
_entity.type
_entity.pdbx_description
1 polymer ?
#
loop_
_entity_poly.entity_id
_entity_poly.type
_entity_poly.pdbx_seq_one_letter_code
_entity_poly.pdbx_strand_id
1 'polypeptide(L)'
;MTEPEWLASDRPDELLFHLRHRLDDRDLRRVAAAFCRRAWDPMGQASRDAVEAAERHAAGREPASTLRDAAFAAADVLQEALRTLDIHVARNGHLYHAAYAAAAACWMPGIPIERDPRRGEPEGMLDAAVRAMSHAASAVAIDRVQHHRPVEEMHAMLAEATLDEARAQAEIVRKLFPFRPMRP
;
A
#
# COMPACT_ATOMS: atom_id res chain seq x y z
N MET A 1 -15.98 15.67 -5.24
CA MET A 1 -16.56 14.40 -5.68
C MET A 1 -18.02 14.35 -5.25
N THR A 2 -18.92 14.23 -6.21
CA THR A 2 -20.35 13.91 -6.00
C THR A 2 -20.53 12.40 -5.76
N GLU A 3 -21.73 11.96 -5.39
CA GLU A 3 -22.01 10.53 -5.20
C GLU A 3 -21.84 9.71 -6.50
N PRO A 4 -22.33 10.16 -7.67
CA PRO A 4 -22.08 9.46 -8.93
C PRO A 4 -20.59 9.38 -9.29
N GLU A 5 -19.84 10.47 -9.11
CA GLU A 5 -18.38 10.48 -9.32
C GLU A 5 -17.67 9.50 -8.37
N TRP A 6 -18.12 9.42 -7.11
CA TRP A 6 -17.60 8.50 -6.11
C TRP A 6 -17.81 7.04 -6.49
N LEU A 7 -19.01 6.70 -6.97
CA LEU A 7 -19.35 5.34 -7.39
C LEU A 7 -18.66 4.93 -8.70
N ALA A 8 -18.30 5.89 -9.56
CA ALA A 8 -17.65 5.63 -10.85
C ALA A 8 -16.11 5.70 -10.82
N SER A 9 -15.50 6.27 -9.78
CA SER A 9 -14.04 6.47 -9.74
C SER A 9 -13.25 5.18 -9.46
N ASP A 10 -12.48 4.72 -10.43
CA ASP A 10 -11.56 3.57 -10.25
C ASP A 10 -10.20 3.96 -9.68
N ARG A 11 -10.12 5.18 -9.12
CA ARG A 11 -8.89 5.83 -8.66
C ARG A 11 -8.86 5.90 -7.14
N PRO A 12 -8.27 4.91 -6.46
CA PRO A 12 -8.25 4.87 -4.99
C PRO A 12 -7.52 6.08 -4.37
N ASP A 13 -6.54 6.67 -5.07
CA ASP A 13 -5.87 7.92 -4.70
C ASP A 13 -6.85 9.09 -4.62
N GLU A 14 -7.72 9.24 -5.61
CA GLU A 14 -8.73 10.30 -5.63
C GLU A 14 -9.78 10.12 -4.52
N LEU A 15 -10.18 8.86 -4.26
CA LEU A 15 -11.11 8.53 -3.18
C LEU A 15 -10.50 8.85 -1.80
N LEU A 16 -9.25 8.46 -1.55
CA LEU A 16 -8.54 8.80 -0.32
C LEU A 16 -8.34 10.31 -0.18
N PHE A 17 -7.97 11.00 -1.26
CA PHE A 17 -7.82 12.44 -1.25
C PHE A 17 -9.14 13.14 -0.93
N HIS A 18 -10.28 12.65 -1.43
CA HIS A 18 -11.60 13.17 -1.06
C HIS A 18 -11.90 13.01 0.43
N LEU A 19 -11.40 11.93 1.06
CA LEU A 19 -11.59 11.63 2.48
C LEU A 19 -10.56 12.27 3.42
N ARG A 20 -9.51 12.92 2.91
CA ARG A 20 -8.34 13.41 3.68
C ARG A 20 -8.63 14.24 4.93
N HIS A 21 -9.76 14.95 4.97
CA HIS A 21 -10.15 15.79 6.13
C HIS A 21 -11.09 15.06 7.10
N ARG A 22 -11.41 13.80 6.84
CA ARG A 22 -12.36 13.00 7.61
C ARG A 22 -11.75 11.76 8.25
N LEU A 23 -10.64 11.28 7.70
CA LEU A 23 -9.94 10.12 8.22
C LEU A 23 -8.87 10.59 9.20
N ASP A 24 -8.79 9.92 10.34
CA ASP A 24 -7.66 10.03 11.24
C ASP A 24 -6.56 9.01 10.87
N ASP A 25 -5.45 9.03 11.60
CA ASP A 25 -4.34 8.11 11.38
C ASP A 25 -4.72 6.62 11.57
N ARG A 26 -5.76 6.31 12.36
CA ARG A 26 -6.23 4.92 12.53
C ARG A 26 -7.02 4.47 11.32
N ASP A 27 -7.90 5.31 10.79
CA ASP A 27 -8.63 5.06 9.56
C ASP A 27 -7.68 4.88 8.37
N LEU A 28 -6.70 5.77 8.23
CA LEU A 28 -5.68 5.70 7.17
C LEU A 28 -4.83 4.44 7.28
N ARG A 29 -4.48 4.02 8.50
CA ARG A 29 -3.75 2.76 8.73
C ARG A 29 -4.59 1.53 8.42
N ARG A 30 -5.89 1.55 8.75
CA ARG A 30 -6.81 0.46 8.43
C ARG A 30 -6.90 0.23 6.92
N VAL A 31 -7.02 1.29 6.13
CA VAL A 31 -7.09 1.17 4.68
C VAL A 31 -5.74 0.79 4.06
N ALA A 32 -4.63 1.32 4.57
CA ALA A 32 -3.29 0.92 4.15
C ALA A 32 -3.05 -0.58 4.35
N ALA A 33 -3.44 -1.13 5.52
CA ALA A 33 -3.37 -2.56 5.79
C ALA A 33 -4.29 -3.37 4.86
N ALA A 34 -5.49 -2.87 4.55
CA ALA A 34 -6.38 -3.53 3.60
C ALA A 34 -5.81 -3.61 2.18
N PHE A 35 -5.06 -2.58 1.72
CA PHE A 35 -4.31 -2.69 0.46
C PHE A 35 -3.22 -3.74 0.54
N CYS A 36 -2.46 -3.78 1.64
CA CYS A 36 -1.43 -4.79 1.87
C CYS A 36 -1.97 -6.22 1.85
N ARG A 37 -3.19 -6.44 2.34
CA ARG A 37 -3.86 -7.75 2.27
C ARG A 37 -4.08 -8.25 0.84
N ARG A 38 -4.11 -7.37 -0.16
CA ARG A 38 -4.15 -7.79 -1.58
C ARG A 38 -2.81 -8.34 -2.06
N ALA A 39 -1.70 -7.83 -1.52
CA ALA A 39 -0.34 -8.28 -1.81
C ALA A 39 0.16 -9.31 -0.78
N TRP A 40 -0.73 -10.06 -0.12
CA TRP A 40 -0.36 -10.94 1.01
C TRP A 40 0.56 -12.11 0.62
N ASP A 41 0.31 -12.70 -0.54
CA ASP A 41 1.03 -13.88 -1.02
C ASP A 41 2.53 -13.65 -1.20
N PRO A 42 2.99 -12.57 -1.85
CA PRO A 42 4.43 -12.29 -1.98
C PRO A 42 5.10 -11.78 -0.70
N MET A 43 4.35 -11.47 0.37
CA MET A 43 4.95 -11.01 1.63
C MET A 43 5.63 -12.15 2.40
N GLY A 44 6.85 -11.89 2.88
CA GLY A 44 7.49 -12.70 3.90
C GLY A 44 6.84 -12.53 5.29
N GLN A 45 7.19 -13.41 6.23
CA GLN A 45 6.55 -13.44 7.55
C GLN A 45 6.64 -12.10 8.31
N ALA A 46 7.82 -11.46 8.33
CA ALA A 46 7.99 -10.18 9.02
C ALA A 46 7.11 -9.05 8.42
N SER A 47 6.93 -9.00 7.10
CA SER A 47 6.01 -8.05 6.47
C SER A 47 4.55 -8.35 6.82
N ARG A 48 4.17 -9.63 6.88
CA ARG A 48 2.83 -10.07 7.30
C ARG A 48 2.55 -9.67 8.75
N ASP A 49 3.49 -9.91 9.65
CA ASP A 49 3.39 -9.55 11.06
C ASP A 49 3.22 -8.03 11.23
N ALA A 50 3.91 -7.24 10.41
CA ALA A 50 3.79 -5.78 10.42
C ALA A 50 2.42 -5.28 9.95
N VAL A 51 1.86 -5.87 8.88
CA VAL A 51 0.50 -5.57 8.43
C VAL A 51 -0.52 -5.90 9.51
N GLU A 52 -0.38 -7.07 10.15
CA GLU A 52 -1.26 -7.46 11.25
C GLU A 52 -1.13 -6.56 12.48
N ALA A 53 0.07 -6.11 12.82
CA ALA A 53 0.28 -5.12 13.88
C ALA A 53 -0.40 -3.79 13.54
N ALA A 54 -0.34 -3.35 12.28
CA ALA A 54 -1.04 -2.16 11.80
C ALA A 54 -2.57 -2.31 11.92
N GLU A 55 -3.13 -3.47 11.57
CA GLU A 55 -4.56 -3.77 11.74
C GLU A 55 -4.99 -3.75 13.21
N ARG A 56 -4.23 -4.42 14.08
CA ARG A 56 -4.51 -4.47 15.53
C ARG A 56 -4.43 -3.08 16.15
N HIS A 57 -3.43 -2.28 15.77
CA HIS A 57 -3.28 -0.90 16.25
C HIS A 57 -4.44 0.00 15.77
N ALA A 58 -4.82 -0.09 14.48
CA ALA A 58 -5.96 0.65 13.94
C ALA A 58 -7.28 0.28 14.65
N ALA A 59 -7.43 -0.99 15.06
CA ALA A 59 -8.54 -1.47 15.86
C ALA A 59 -8.46 -1.11 17.35
N GLY A 60 -7.38 -0.43 17.81
CA GLY A 60 -7.16 -0.08 19.21
C GLY A 60 -6.83 -1.27 20.12
N ARG A 61 -6.37 -2.39 19.55
CA ARG A 61 -6.09 -3.66 20.27
C ARG A 61 -4.63 -3.83 20.67
N GLU A 62 -3.74 -2.95 20.25
CA GLU A 62 -2.31 -3.00 20.53
C GLU A 62 -1.78 -1.59 20.84
N PRO A 63 -0.82 -1.45 21.77
CA PRO A 63 -0.17 -0.17 22.05
C PRO A 63 0.70 0.28 20.87
N ALA A 64 1.02 1.59 20.85
CA ALA A 64 1.85 2.18 19.80
C ALA A 64 3.30 1.63 19.79
N SER A 65 3.79 1.08 20.91
CA SER A 65 5.10 0.44 20.98
C SER A 65 5.18 -0.82 20.12
N THR A 66 4.16 -1.69 20.16
CA THR A 66 4.11 -2.89 19.30
C THR A 66 4.12 -2.51 17.82
N LEU A 67 3.38 -1.46 17.44
CA LEU A 67 3.38 -0.97 16.07
C LEU A 67 4.76 -0.42 15.66
N ARG A 68 5.42 0.31 16.57
CA ARG A 68 6.76 0.86 16.33
C ARG A 68 7.79 -0.25 16.08
N ASP A 69 7.79 -1.28 16.90
CA ASP A 69 8.73 -2.40 16.75
C ASP A 69 8.49 -3.15 15.43
N ALA A 70 7.22 -3.38 15.09
CA ALA A 70 6.83 -3.95 13.81
C ALA A 70 7.24 -3.08 12.61
N ALA A 71 7.17 -1.76 12.76
CA ALA A 71 7.56 -0.81 11.72
C ALA A 71 9.07 -0.76 11.49
N PHE A 72 9.89 -0.88 12.53
CA PHE A 72 11.33 -1.07 12.37
C PHE A 72 11.66 -2.37 11.64
N ALA A 73 11.04 -3.48 12.06
CA ALA A 73 11.25 -4.77 11.39
C ALA A 73 10.84 -4.73 9.91
N ALA A 74 9.71 -4.10 9.58
CA ALA A 74 9.28 -3.93 8.19
C ALA A 74 10.23 -3.05 7.38
N ALA A 75 10.75 -1.97 7.99
CA ALA A 75 11.76 -1.12 7.36
C ALA A 75 13.05 -1.91 7.05
N ASP A 76 13.52 -2.76 7.95
CA ASP A 76 14.69 -3.62 7.71
C ASP A 76 14.46 -4.60 6.55
N VAL A 77 13.27 -5.22 6.49
CA VAL A 77 12.89 -6.10 5.37
C VAL A 77 12.88 -5.33 4.05
N LEU A 78 12.31 -4.12 4.03
CA LEU A 78 12.31 -3.26 2.85
C LEU A 78 13.74 -2.93 2.40
N GLN A 79 14.65 -2.63 3.33
CA GLN A 79 16.05 -2.36 3.00
C GLN A 79 16.73 -3.55 2.36
N GLU A 80 16.49 -4.76 2.86
CA GLU A 80 17.04 -5.97 2.28
C GLU A 80 16.44 -6.27 0.90
N ALA A 81 15.13 -6.06 0.74
CA ALA A 81 14.46 -6.22 -0.55
C ALA A 81 15.00 -5.22 -1.59
N LEU A 82 15.28 -3.98 -1.20
CA LEU A 82 15.90 -2.98 -2.05
C LEU A 82 17.33 -3.38 -2.45
N ARG A 83 18.13 -3.90 -1.49
CA ARG A 83 19.51 -4.35 -1.74
C ARG A 83 19.59 -5.48 -2.76
N THR A 84 18.56 -6.33 -2.80
CA THR A 84 18.49 -7.50 -3.66
C THR A 84 17.71 -7.27 -4.95
N LEU A 85 17.08 -6.11 -5.13
CA LEU A 85 16.22 -5.77 -6.26
C LEU A 85 16.99 -5.86 -7.59
N ASP A 86 16.50 -6.69 -8.51
CA ASP A 86 17.02 -6.79 -9.88
C ASP A 86 16.04 -6.18 -10.88
N ILE A 87 16.31 -4.91 -11.23
CA ILE A 87 15.49 -4.11 -12.13
C ILE A 87 15.55 -4.58 -13.60
N HIS A 88 16.57 -5.35 -13.98
CA HIS A 88 16.78 -5.73 -15.38
C HIS A 88 15.92 -6.92 -15.80
N VAL A 89 15.42 -7.71 -14.84
CA VAL A 89 14.71 -8.97 -15.11
C VAL A 89 13.34 -9.05 -14.43
N ALA A 90 12.93 -7.99 -13.71
CA ALA A 90 11.67 -7.91 -12.95
C ALA A 90 11.42 -9.12 -12.01
N ARG A 91 12.48 -9.83 -11.61
CA ARG A 91 12.37 -11.18 -11.04
C ARG A 91 11.93 -11.17 -9.57
N ASN A 92 12.16 -10.07 -8.88
CA ASN A 92 11.80 -9.87 -7.48
C ASN A 92 11.19 -8.50 -7.20
N GLY A 93 10.75 -7.78 -8.24
CA GLY A 93 10.11 -6.46 -8.06
C GLY A 93 8.87 -6.54 -7.18
N HIS A 94 8.06 -7.58 -7.35
CA HIS A 94 6.88 -7.84 -6.51
C HIS A 94 7.23 -7.98 -5.02
N LEU A 95 8.37 -8.58 -4.67
CA LEU A 95 8.83 -8.70 -3.27
C LEU A 95 9.22 -7.34 -2.68
N TYR A 96 9.94 -6.51 -3.44
CA TYR A 96 10.27 -5.15 -3.03
C TYR A 96 9.00 -4.32 -2.80
N HIS A 97 8.07 -4.37 -3.74
CA HIS A 97 6.81 -3.64 -3.63
C HIS A 97 5.94 -4.15 -2.46
N ALA A 98 5.89 -5.46 -2.22
CA ALA A 98 5.20 -6.04 -1.08
C ALA A 98 5.82 -5.60 0.26
N ALA A 99 7.15 -5.61 0.37
CA ALA A 99 7.86 -5.14 1.55
C ALA A 99 7.62 -3.65 1.81
N TYR A 100 7.62 -2.82 0.76
CA TYR A 100 7.35 -1.40 0.88
C TYR A 100 5.93 -1.14 1.35
N ALA A 101 4.95 -1.84 0.77
CA ALA A 101 3.55 -1.70 1.16
C ALA A 101 3.36 -1.98 2.66
N ALA A 102 3.96 -3.07 3.15
CA ALA A 102 3.94 -3.42 4.57
C ALA A 102 4.58 -2.33 5.44
N ALA A 103 5.79 -1.87 5.09
CA ALA A 103 6.50 -0.82 5.83
C ALA A 103 5.71 0.50 5.88
N ALA A 104 5.05 0.87 4.78
CA ALA A 104 4.21 2.05 4.70
C ALA A 104 2.92 1.90 5.51
N ALA A 105 2.29 0.72 5.55
CA ALA A 105 1.09 0.47 6.35
C ALA A 105 1.35 0.57 7.86
N CYS A 106 2.50 0.12 8.35
CA CYS A 106 2.87 0.25 9.75
C CYS A 106 3.63 1.55 10.07
N TRP A 107 3.84 2.44 9.10
CA TRP A 107 4.70 3.61 9.26
C TRP A 107 4.32 4.47 10.48
N MET A 108 5.36 5.01 11.11
CA MET A 108 5.27 5.97 12.20
C MET A 108 6.31 7.08 12.00
N PRO A 109 6.04 8.32 12.47
CA PRO A 109 7.01 9.39 12.43
C PRO A 109 8.36 8.99 13.02
N GLY A 110 9.43 9.24 12.27
CA GLY A 110 10.81 8.94 12.64
C GLY A 110 11.30 7.54 12.24
N ILE A 111 10.48 6.71 11.58
CA ILE A 111 10.90 5.42 11.03
C ILE A 111 11.16 5.57 9.53
N PRO A 112 12.41 5.40 9.06
CA PRO A 112 12.74 5.63 7.66
C PRO A 112 12.30 4.47 6.78
N ILE A 113 11.51 4.77 5.73
CA ILE A 113 11.10 3.77 4.72
C ILE A 113 11.53 4.15 3.30
N GLU A 114 11.91 5.40 3.03
CA GLU A 114 12.37 5.86 1.73
C GLU A 114 13.80 6.40 1.83
N ARG A 115 14.72 5.88 1.00
CA ARG A 115 16.12 6.34 0.99
C ARG A 115 16.45 7.20 -0.22
N ASP A 116 15.56 7.32 -1.21
CA ASP A 116 15.74 8.28 -2.30
C ASP A 116 15.57 9.70 -1.74
N PRO A 117 16.65 10.52 -1.70
CA PRO A 117 16.57 11.89 -1.19
C PRO A 117 15.62 12.77 -2.00
N ARG A 118 15.18 12.35 -3.19
CA ARG A 118 14.20 13.06 -4.03
C ARG A 118 12.74 12.77 -3.65
N ARG A 119 12.47 11.62 -3.02
CA ARG A 119 11.11 11.19 -2.67
C ARG A 119 10.73 11.47 -1.22
N GLY A 120 11.74 11.60 -0.35
CA GLY A 120 11.57 11.96 1.06
C GLY A 120 10.79 10.93 1.89
N GLU A 121 10.86 11.09 3.21
CA GLU A 121 10.02 10.33 4.14
C GLU A 121 8.54 10.72 3.99
N PRO A 122 7.60 9.84 4.36
CA PRO A 122 6.18 10.19 4.36
C PRO A 122 5.91 11.45 5.21
N GLU A 123 5.17 12.40 4.65
CA GLU A 123 4.79 13.65 5.34
C GLU A 123 3.74 13.43 6.45
N GLY A 124 3.10 12.25 6.45
CA GLY A 124 2.09 11.84 7.42
C GLY A 124 1.44 10.52 7.01
N MET A 125 0.47 10.06 7.80
CA MET A 125 -0.18 8.76 7.56
C MET A 125 -0.96 8.70 6.24
N LEU A 126 -1.44 9.84 5.72
CA LEU A 126 -2.12 9.88 4.42
C LEU A 126 -1.14 9.56 3.29
N ASP A 127 0.04 10.19 3.27
CA ASP A 127 1.08 9.89 2.29
C ASP A 127 1.56 8.43 2.43
N ALA A 128 1.77 7.96 3.67
CA ALA A 128 2.10 6.56 3.93
C ALA A 128 1.02 5.59 3.39
N ALA A 129 -0.27 5.90 3.56
CA ALA A 129 -1.36 5.09 3.03
C ALA A 129 -1.42 5.09 1.49
N VAL A 130 -1.16 6.23 0.84
CA VAL A 130 -1.07 6.35 -0.63
C VAL A 130 0.14 5.56 -1.17
N ARG A 131 1.26 5.56 -0.46
CA ARG A 131 2.42 4.73 -0.79
C ARG A 131 2.11 3.23 -0.62
N ALA A 132 1.46 2.85 0.48
CA ALA A 132 1.03 1.48 0.70
C ALA A 132 0.10 0.97 -0.42
N MET A 133 -0.86 1.80 -0.83
CA MET A 133 -1.76 1.56 -1.96
C MET A 133 -0.99 1.31 -3.27
N SER A 134 -0.12 2.24 -3.65
CA SER A 134 0.65 2.18 -4.90
C SER A 134 1.60 0.99 -4.96
N HIS A 135 2.30 0.71 -3.86
CA HIS A 135 3.22 -0.42 -3.77
C HIS A 135 2.49 -1.76 -3.66
N ALA A 136 1.38 -1.85 -2.93
CA ALA A 136 0.55 -3.07 -2.95
C ALA A 136 0.02 -3.35 -4.35
N ALA A 137 -0.40 -2.30 -5.08
CA ALA A 137 -0.90 -2.46 -6.43
C ALA A 137 0.19 -2.98 -7.39
N SER A 138 1.38 -2.41 -7.30
CA SER A 138 2.54 -2.83 -8.08
C SER A 138 2.95 -4.27 -7.75
N ALA A 139 2.92 -4.66 -6.47
CA ALA A 139 3.24 -6.01 -6.05
C ALA A 139 2.30 -7.05 -6.68
N VAL A 140 0.99 -6.82 -6.61
CA VAL A 140 -0.03 -7.70 -7.19
C VAL A 140 0.09 -7.76 -8.71
N ALA A 141 0.26 -6.62 -9.37
CA ALA A 141 0.34 -6.55 -10.82
C ALA A 141 1.60 -7.25 -11.35
N ILE A 142 2.76 -7.03 -10.73
CA ILE A 142 4.02 -7.69 -11.12
C ILE A 142 3.95 -9.19 -10.85
N ASP A 143 3.45 -9.60 -9.69
CA ASP A 143 3.36 -11.03 -9.34
C ASP A 143 2.53 -11.82 -10.36
N ARG A 144 1.45 -11.23 -10.87
CA ARG A 144 0.59 -11.81 -11.90
C ARG A 144 1.30 -12.03 -13.25
N VAL A 145 2.27 -11.20 -13.61
CA VAL A 145 2.80 -11.15 -14.99
C VAL A 145 4.29 -11.48 -15.11
N GLN A 146 5.06 -11.45 -14.02
CA GLN A 146 6.54 -11.54 -14.04
C GLN A 146 7.12 -12.77 -14.77
N HIS A 147 6.35 -13.86 -14.82
CA HIS A 147 6.74 -15.11 -15.47
C HIS A 147 6.34 -15.19 -16.95
N HIS A 148 5.59 -14.21 -17.47
CA HIS A 148 5.14 -14.20 -18.87
C HIS A 148 6.30 -13.92 -19.82
N ARG A 149 6.29 -14.61 -20.96
CA ARG A 149 7.22 -14.39 -22.08
C ARG A 149 6.42 -14.48 -23.38
N PRO A 150 6.69 -13.60 -24.37
CA PRO A 150 7.77 -12.58 -24.44
C PRO A 150 7.55 -11.34 -23.55
N VAL A 151 8.60 -10.53 -23.33
CA VAL A 151 8.59 -9.40 -22.36
C VAL A 151 7.71 -8.24 -22.84
N GLU A 152 7.58 -8.05 -24.14
CA GLU A 152 6.75 -7.01 -24.74
C GLU A 152 5.27 -7.21 -24.41
N GLU A 153 4.80 -8.47 -24.45
CA GLU A 153 3.44 -8.84 -24.04
C GLU A 153 3.26 -8.68 -22.53
N MET A 154 4.28 -9.03 -21.75
CA MET A 154 4.27 -8.83 -20.30
C MET A 154 4.03 -7.36 -19.92
N HIS A 155 4.61 -6.40 -20.64
CA HIS A 155 4.38 -4.98 -20.38
C HIS A 155 2.93 -4.55 -20.63
N ALA A 156 2.30 -5.05 -21.69
CA ALA A 156 0.88 -4.78 -21.96
C ALA A 156 -0.01 -5.39 -20.86
N MET A 157 0.28 -6.63 -20.45
CA MET A 157 -0.42 -7.30 -19.35
C MET A 157 -0.22 -6.60 -18.01
N LEU A 158 0.96 -6.02 -17.75
CA LEU A 158 1.24 -5.28 -16.52
C LEU A 158 0.36 -4.02 -16.41
N ALA A 159 0.17 -3.30 -17.52
CA ALA A 159 -0.69 -2.12 -17.56
C ALA A 159 -2.15 -2.50 -17.26
N GLU A 160 -2.66 -3.57 -17.86
CA GLU A 160 -4.01 -4.08 -17.60
C GLU A 160 -4.17 -4.55 -16.15
N ALA A 161 -3.20 -5.33 -15.63
CA ALA A 161 -3.20 -5.79 -14.25
C ALA A 161 -3.19 -4.64 -13.23
N THR A 162 -2.52 -3.53 -13.56
CA THR A 162 -2.51 -2.31 -12.72
C THR A 162 -3.88 -1.63 -12.71
N LEU A 163 -4.58 -1.57 -13.84
CA LEU A 163 -5.94 -1.02 -13.91
C LEU A 163 -6.97 -1.89 -13.18
N ASP A 164 -6.84 -3.21 -13.29
CA ASP A 164 -7.67 -4.17 -12.54
C ASP A 164 -7.47 -4.00 -11.02
N GLU A 165 -6.22 -3.82 -10.61
CA GLU A 165 -5.87 -3.65 -9.20
C GLU A 165 -6.33 -2.30 -8.65
N ALA A 166 -6.22 -1.22 -9.43
CA ALA A 166 -6.78 0.09 -9.06
C ALA A 166 -8.29 0.01 -8.80
N ARG A 167 -9.04 -0.68 -9.67
CA ARG A 167 -10.47 -0.97 -9.49
C ARG A 167 -10.75 -1.73 -8.20
N ALA A 168 -9.98 -2.79 -7.93
CA ALA A 168 -10.14 -3.59 -6.72
C ALA A 168 -9.83 -2.79 -5.43
N GLN A 169 -8.84 -1.90 -5.47
CA GLN A 169 -8.50 -1.02 -4.34
C GLN A 169 -9.53 0.09 -4.14
N ALA A 170 -10.11 0.65 -5.21
CA ALA A 170 -11.21 1.60 -5.10
C ALA A 170 -12.40 0.98 -4.34
N GLU A 171 -12.73 -0.29 -4.63
CA GLU A 171 -13.75 -1.04 -3.89
C GLU A 171 -13.43 -1.22 -2.40
N ILE A 172 -12.15 -1.39 -2.04
CA ILE A 172 -11.74 -1.42 -0.62
C ILE A 172 -12.08 -0.09 0.06
N VAL A 173 -11.71 1.04 -0.56
CA VAL A 173 -11.97 2.37 0.01
C VAL A 173 -13.48 2.58 0.20
N ARG A 174 -14.30 2.24 -0.80
CA ARG A 174 -15.77 2.36 -0.72
C ARG A 174 -16.38 1.48 0.38
N LYS A 175 -15.91 0.25 0.55
CA LYS A 175 -16.40 -0.68 1.58
C LYS A 175 -16.06 -0.21 2.99
N LEU A 176 -14.87 0.37 3.18
CA LEU A 176 -14.44 0.89 4.47
C LEU A 176 -15.10 2.23 4.80
N PHE A 177 -15.28 3.08 3.79
CA PHE A 177 -15.74 4.45 3.95
C PHE A 177 -16.84 4.77 2.92
N PRO A 178 -18.12 4.52 3.25
CA PRO A 178 -19.23 4.87 2.38
C PRO A 178 -19.29 6.37 2.08
N PHE A 179 -19.84 6.73 0.91
CA PHE A 179 -19.99 8.13 0.52
C PHE A 179 -20.75 8.93 1.57
N ARG A 180 -20.25 10.12 1.89
CA ARG A 180 -20.96 11.13 2.67
C ARG A 180 -20.77 12.49 2.00
N PRO A 181 -21.84 13.25 1.70
CA PRO A 181 -21.69 14.57 1.11
C PRO A 181 -20.90 15.50 2.05
N MET A 182 -20.07 16.39 1.49
CA MET A 182 -19.46 17.45 2.30
C MET A 182 -20.56 18.38 2.77
N ARG A 183 -20.63 18.65 4.09
CA ARG A 183 -21.52 19.70 4.58
C ARG A 183 -20.97 21.05 4.10
N PRO A 184 -21.84 21.96 3.65
CA PRO A 184 -21.45 23.31 3.26
C PRO A 184 -20.82 24.08 4.42
#